data_AF-A0ABD1E7N4-F1
#
_entry.id   AF-A0ABD1E7N4-F1
#
_cell.length_a   1.000
_cell.length_b   1.000
_cell.length_c   1.000
_cell.angle_alpha   90.00
_cell.angle_beta   90.00
_cell.angle_gamma   90.00
#
_symmetry.space_group_name_H-M   'P 1'
#
loop_
_entity.id
_entity.type
_entity.pdbx_description
1 polymer ?
#
loop_
_entity_poly.entity_id
_entity_poly.type
_entity_poly.pdbx_seq_one_letter_code
_entity_poly.pdbx_strand_id
1 'polypeptide(L)'
;MVLVLNGVLQEDCPSDSRALYLNHPVYRETAGQLLSVPNKVIGPVGLLYVLQRELAATIPHDKNVNILGSDDVTNCLIVVVRHSGSGAVALAHLDGSGTDEAICNMIQRVQELALGYPEGRIELQLVGGFTDAHSYSEDIFFSVMSSFHKHPVEIDLTLACLGELNTTIRGGIPWPIIYGIGINIKTGEIFPATFPDKGPDQALRFARHLTGIPQVFNNVKNGFVPYPDF
;
A
#
# COMPACT_ATOMS: atom_id res chain seq x y z
N MET A 1 2.29 -20.87 2.24
CA MET A 1 1.76 -20.61 0.89
C MET A 1 0.27 -20.44 1.03
N VAL A 2 -0.18 -19.20 0.95
CA VAL A 2 -1.55 -18.82 1.35
C VAL A 2 -2.04 -17.57 0.61
N LEU A 3 -1.37 -17.18 -0.48
CA LEU A 3 -1.84 -16.12 -1.34
C LEU A 3 -3.07 -16.61 -2.11
N VAL A 4 -4.16 -15.87 -2.02
CA VAL A 4 -5.42 -16.13 -2.70
C VAL A 4 -5.60 -15.09 -3.79
N LEU A 5 -5.75 -15.56 -5.03
CA LEU A 5 -5.97 -14.72 -6.20
C LEU A 5 -7.32 -15.08 -6.83
N ASN A 6 -8.25 -14.12 -6.85
CA ASN A 6 -9.62 -14.34 -7.35
C ASN A 6 -10.32 -15.57 -6.71
N GLY A 7 -10.16 -15.74 -5.40
CA GLY A 7 -10.70 -16.89 -4.66
C GLY A 7 -9.95 -18.22 -4.86
N VAL A 8 -8.84 -18.23 -5.60
CA VAL A 8 -8.02 -19.42 -5.84
C VAL A 8 -6.72 -19.34 -5.04
N LEU A 9 -6.48 -20.32 -4.17
CA LEU A 9 -5.21 -20.49 -3.47
C LEU A 9 -4.10 -20.77 -4.48
N GLN A 10 -3.00 -20.02 -4.38
CA GLN A 10 -1.86 -20.18 -5.28
C GLN A 10 -0.85 -21.18 -4.73
N GLU A 11 -0.35 -22.04 -5.60
CA GLU A 11 0.83 -22.87 -5.30
C GLU A 11 2.10 -22.02 -5.49
N ASP A 12 2.19 -21.29 -6.59
CA ASP A 12 3.34 -20.45 -6.94
C ASP A 12 3.01 -18.96 -6.90
N CYS A 13 4.02 -18.14 -6.56
CA CYS A 13 3.92 -16.69 -6.66
C CYS A 13 4.00 -16.26 -8.14
N PRO A 14 3.17 -15.29 -8.60
CA PRO A 14 3.35 -14.69 -9.92
C PRO A 14 4.78 -14.18 -10.13
N SER A 15 5.38 -14.46 -11.28
CA SER A 15 6.75 -14.04 -11.61
C SER A 15 6.87 -12.52 -11.82
N ASP A 16 5.82 -11.92 -12.36
CA ASP A 16 5.75 -10.51 -12.73
C ASP A 16 4.27 -10.06 -12.84
N SER A 17 4.04 -8.76 -12.94
CA SER A 17 2.70 -8.18 -13.00
C SER A 17 1.93 -8.64 -14.24
N ARG A 18 2.61 -8.90 -15.36
CA ARG A 18 1.97 -9.37 -16.59
C ARG A 18 1.43 -10.80 -16.44
N ALA A 19 2.20 -11.68 -15.81
CA ALA A 19 1.77 -13.04 -15.49
C ALA A 19 0.54 -13.02 -14.56
N LEU A 20 0.53 -12.14 -13.56
CA LEU A 20 -0.64 -11.91 -12.69
C LEU A 20 -1.88 -11.58 -13.52
N TYR A 21 -1.79 -10.61 -14.45
CA TYR A 21 -2.94 -10.16 -15.23
C TYR A 21 -3.37 -11.13 -16.33
N LEU A 22 -2.45 -11.95 -16.84
CA LEU A 22 -2.77 -13.01 -17.79
C LEU A 22 -3.57 -14.13 -17.11
N ASN A 23 -3.15 -14.53 -15.91
CA ASN A 23 -3.77 -15.64 -15.17
C ASN A 23 -5.02 -15.19 -14.39
N HIS A 24 -5.09 -13.92 -13.98
CA HIS A 24 -6.19 -13.35 -13.21
C HIS A 24 -6.67 -12.01 -13.81
N PRO A 25 -7.42 -12.04 -14.94
CA PRO A 25 -7.85 -10.81 -15.64
C PRO A 25 -8.72 -9.86 -14.82
N VAL A 26 -9.36 -10.33 -13.74
CA VAL A 26 -10.20 -9.52 -12.83
C VAL A 26 -9.47 -8.28 -12.31
N TYR A 27 -8.14 -8.35 -12.14
CA TYR A 27 -7.35 -7.22 -11.67
C TYR A 27 -7.25 -6.08 -12.69
N ARG A 28 -7.47 -6.35 -13.99
CA ARG A 28 -7.61 -5.30 -15.01
C ARG A 28 -8.88 -4.48 -14.77
N GLU A 29 -9.95 -5.14 -14.35
CA GLU A 29 -11.23 -4.48 -14.06
C GLU A 29 -11.13 -3.62 -12.80
N THR A 30 -10.58 -4.17 -11.70
CA THR A 30 -10.44 -3.41 -10.44
C THR A 30 -9.42 -2.27 -10.56
N ALA A 31 -8.33 -2.45 -11.30
CA ALA A 31 -7.43 -1.36 -11.65
C ALA A 31 -8.13 -0.29 -12.51
N GLY A 32 -8.93 -0.70 -13.51
CA GLY A 32 -9.72 0.21 -14.32
C GLY A 32 -10.72 1.03 -13.51
N GLN A 33 -11.35 0.42 -12.50
CA GLN A 33 -12.22 1.13 -11.56
C GLN A 33 -11.45 2.20 -10.79
N LEU A 34 -10.28 1.87 -10.22
CA LEU A 34 -9.45 2.84 -9.51
C LEU A 34 -9.00 4.00 -10.43
N LEU A 35 -8.55 3.68 -11.64
CA LEU A 35 -8.10 4.67 -12.63
C LEU A 35 -9.23 5.59 -13.11
N SER A 36 -10.49 5.16 -12.99
CA SER A 36 -11.65 5.98 -13.33
C SER A 36 -12.00 7.00 -12.25
N VAL A 37 -11.46 6.85 -11.03
CA VAL A 37 -11.69 7.77 -9.92
C VAL A 37 -10.83 9.02 -10.11
N PRO A 38 -11.41 10.23 -10.10
CA PRO A 38 -10.63 11.46 -10.17
C PRO A 38 -9.66 11.60 -9.01
N ASN A 39 -8.45 12.09 -9.29
CA ASN A 39 -7.45 12.38 -8.27
C ASN A 39 -7.96 13.42 -7.27
N LYS A 40 -7.92 13.09 -5.97
CA LYS A 40 -8.37 13.98 -4.89
C LYS A 40 -7.17 14.70 -4.26
N VAL A 41 -7.28 16.01 -4.05
CA VAL A 41 -6.28 16.75 -3.27
C VAL A 41 -6.69 16.70 -1.80
N ILE A 42 -5.86 16.08 -0.96
CA ILE A 42 -6.17 15.82 0.45
C ILE A 42 -5.41 16.80 1.34
N GLY A 43 -6.15 17.56 2.14
CA GLY A 43 -5.58 18.46 3.16
C GLY A 43 -5.12 17.70 4.42
N PRO A 44 -4.42 18.39 5.35
CA PRO A 44 -3.79 17.76 6.50
C PRO A 44 -4.78 17.27 7.59
N VAL A 45 -6.02 17.78 7.61
CA VAL A 45 -6.97 17.48 8.69
C VAL A 45 -7.40 16.01 8.65
N GLY A 46 -6.99 15.25 9.67
CA GLY A 46 -7.27 13.82 9.77
C GLY A 46 -6.48 12.96 8.78
N LEU A 47 -5.43 13.50 8.17
CA LEU A 47 -4.50 12.77 7.32
C LEU A 47 -3.36 12.22 8.16
N LEU A 48 -3.09 10.92 8.02
CA LEU A 48 -1.81 10.32 8.41
C LEU A 48 -1.03 9.98 7.14
N TYR A 49 -0.08 10.86 6.78
CA TYR A 49 0.75 10.70 5.60
C TYR A 49 1.92 9.75 5.88
N VAL A 50 2.12 8.76 5.00
CA VAL A 50 3.17 7.74 5.07
C VAL A 50 4.20 8.04 3.99
N LEU A 51 5.46 8.29 4.37
CA LEU A 51 6.55 8.48 3.43
C LEU A 51 7.08 7.12 2.94
N GLN A 52 7.87 7.16 1.86
CA GLN A 52 8.66 6.02 1.41
C GLN A 52 9.46 5.40 2.55
N ARG A 53 9.46 4.06 2.67
CA ARG A 53 10.00 3.26 3.79
C ARG A 53 9.38 3.56 5.14
N GLU A 54 8.12 3.97 5.16
CA GLU A 54 7.30 3.98 6.36
C GLU A 54 6.08 3.08 6.18
N LEU A 55 5.51 2.68 7.31
CA LEU A 55 4.21 2.03 7.39
C LEU A 55 3.39 2.66 8.52
N ALA A 56 2.08 2.66 8.37
CA ALA A 56 1.14 3.07 9.41
C ALA A 56 -0.04 2.11 9.42
N ALA A 57 -0.61 1.87 10.60
CA ALA A 57 -1.81 1.05 10.76
C ALA A 57 -2.80 1.72 11.72
N THR A 58 -4.09 1.59 11.43
CA THR A 58 -5.18 2.12 12.26
C THR A 58 -6.49 1.34 12.02
N ILE A 59 -7.58 1.74 12.67
CA ILE A 59 -8.89 1.09 12.67
C ILE A 59 -10.00 2.13 12.46
N PRO A 60 -11.19 1.79 11.93
CA PRO A 60 -12.24 2.76 11.61
C PRO A 60 -12.69 3.68 12.76
N HIS A 61 -12.42 3.28 14.00
CA HIS A 61 -12.82 4.01 15.21
C HIS A 61 -11.75 4.99 15.74
N ASP A 62 -10.62 5.15 15.04
CA ASP A 62 -9.64 6.18 15.34
C ASP A 62 -10.27 7.57 15.22
N LYS A 63 -10.09 8.41 16.24
CA LYS A 63 -10.69 9.74 16.33
C LYS A 63 -9.84 10.81 15.65
N ASN A 64 -8.55 10.52 15.45
CA ASN A 64 -7.55 11.47 14.97
C ASN A 64 -7.25 11.25 13.48
N VAL A 65 -7.40 10.01 13.00
CA VAL A 65 -7.14 9.65 11.61
C VAL A 65 -8.47 9.40 10.88
N ASN A 66 -8.60 9.97 9.69
CA ASN A 66 -9.67 9.68 8.74
C ASN A 66 -9.12 9.04 7.46
N ILE A 67 -7.89 9.42 7.07
CA ILE A 67 -7.26 9.00 5.82
C ILE A 67 -5.83 8.55 6.11
N LEU A 68 -5.46 7.36 5.64
CA LEU A 68 -4.07 6.99 5.39
C LEU A 68 -3.72 7.38 3.96
N GLY A 69 -2.57 8.01 3.75
CA GLY A 69 -2.18 8.47 2.42
C GLY A 69 -0.69 8.34 2.15
N SER A 70 -0.35 8.11 0.90
CA SER A 70 1.03 8.16 0.40
C SER A 70 1.00 8.56 -1.07
N ASP A 71 2.03 9.25 -1.52
CA ASP A 71 2.21 9.71 -2.90
C ASP A 71 3.71 9.73 -3.26
N ASP A 72 4.04 10.25 -4.43
CA ASP A 72 5.35 10.23 -5.07
C ASP A 72 5.81 8.80 -5.46
N VAL A 73 4.88 7.84 -5.63
CA VAL A 73 5.24 6.53 -6.17
C VAL A 73 5.57 6.58 -7.66
N THR A 74 6.84 6.35 -7.96
CA THR A 74 7.33 6.11 -9.32
C THR A 74 7.51 4.60 -9.53
N ASN A 75 8.66 4.06 -9.15
CA ASN A 75 8.97 2.62 -9.23
C ASN A 75 8.52 1.85 -7.97
N CYS A 76 8.41 2.55 -6.85
CA CYS A 76 7.95 2.03 -5.57
C CYS A 76 6.45 1.69 -5.59
N LEU A 77 6.03 0.88 -4.60
CA LEU A 77 4.67 0.39 -4.45
C LEU A 77 4.05 0.89 -3.15
N ILE A 78 2.81 1.35 -3.21
CA ILE A 78 1.95 1.48 -2.04
C ILE A 78 1.25 0.14 -1.82
N VAL A 79 1.50 -0.43 -0.65
CA VAL A 79 0.93 -1.71 -0.20
C VAL A 79 -0.09 -1.43 0.88
N VAL A 80 -1.27 -2.03 0.73
CA VAL A 80 -2.36 -1.91 1.69
C VAL A 80 -2.76 -3.28 2.17
N VAL A 81 -2.80 -3.47 3.48
CA VAL A 81 -3.32 -4.69 4.12
C VAL A 81 -4.51 -4.30 4.96
N ARG A 82 -5.66 -4.94 4.74
CA ARG A 82 -6.91 -4.63 5.46
C ARG A 82 -7.55 -5.90 6.00
N HIS A 83 -8.02 -5.87 7.23
CA HIS A 83 -8.91 -6.91 7.74
C HIS A 83 -10.36 -6.53 7.44
N SER A 84 -11.06 -7.34 6.65
CA SER A 84 -12.39 -6.99 6.13
C SER A 84 -13.49 -6.93 7.20
N GLY A 85 -13.38 -7.70 8.28
CA GLY A 85 -14.37 -7.71 9.35
C GLY A 85 -14.27 -6.55 10.34
N SER A 86 -13.04 -6.19 10.76
CA SER A 86 -12.80 -5.09 11.70
C SER A 86 -12.59 -3.75 11.02
N GLY A 87 -12.23 -3.78 9.72
CA GLY A 87 -11.78 -2.61 8.97
C GLY A 87 -10.40 -2.10 9.37
N ALA A 88 -9.66 -2.82 10.23
CA ALA A 88 -8.27 -2.49 10.53
C ALA A 88 -7.46 -2.46 9.23
N VAL A 89 -6.64 -1.43 9.06
CA VAL A 89 -5.92 -1.19 7.81
C VAL A 89 -4.51 -0.72 8.10
N ALA A 90 -3.56 -1.26 7.34
CA ALA A 90 -2.18 -0.80 7.26
C ALA A 90 -1.86 -0.33 5.84
N LEU A 91 -1.11 0.76 5.73
CA LEU A 91 -0.55 1.27 4.48
C LEU A 91 0.96 1.38 4.65
N ALA A 92 1.71 0.89 3.66
CA ALA A 92 3.16 1.04 3.58
C ALA A 92 3.56 1.53 2.19
N HIS A 93 4.63 2.32 2.12
CA HIS A 93 5.24 2.75 0.87
C HIS A 93 6.60 2.05 0.73
N LEU A 94 6.65 1.02 -0.12
CA LEU A 94 7.79 0.12 -0.25
C LEU A 94 8.60 0.42 -1.52
N ASP A 95 9.92 0.51 -1.37
CA ASP A 95 10.87 0.78 -2.45
C ASP A 95 11.82 -0.39 -2.74
N GLY A 96 11.50 -1.58 -2.20
CA GLY A 96 12.32 -2.79 -2.28
C GLY A 96 13.26 -2.99 -1.09
N SER A 97 13.44 -2.01 -0.21
CA SER A 97 14.21 -2.18 1.03
C SER A 97 13.32 -2.61 2.19
N GLY A 98 13.75 -3.61 2.96
CA GLY A 98 13.06 -4.04 4.18
C GLY A 98 11.68 -4.67 3.94
N THR A 99 11.40 -5.16 2.73
CA THR A 99 10.08 -5.66 2.30
C THR A 99 9.52 -6.76 3.20
N ASP A 100 10.31 -7.81 3.48
CA ASP A 100 9.87 -8.93 4.33
C ASP A 100 9.48 -8.45 5.74
N GLU A 101 10.31 -7.61 6.37
CA GLU A 101 10.05 -7.05 7.69
C GLU A 101 8.81 -6.16 7.69
N ALA A 102 8.66 -5.31 6.67
CA ALA A 102 7.51 -4.43 6.52
C ALA A 102 6.20 -5.23 6.43
N ILE A 103 6.17 -6.28 5.62
CA ILE A 103 4.99 -7.12 5.40
C ILE A 103 4.61 -7.88 6.68
N CYS A 104 5.58 -8.48 7.36
CA CYS A 104 5.36 -9.11 8.67
C CYS A 104 4.75 -8.10 9.66
N ASN A 105 5.32 -6.89 9.74
CA ASN A 105 4.83 -5.84 10.62
C ASN A 105 3.41 -5.38 10.23
N MET A 106 3.10 -5.22 8.95
CA MET A 106 1.77 -4.84 8.49
C MET A 106 0.72 -5.86 8.91
N ILE A 107 0.97 -7.15 8.65
CA ILE A 107 0.03 -8.23 8.99
C ILE A 107 -0.13 -8.32 10.50
N GLN A 108 0.96 -8.31 11.26
CA GLN A 108 0.92 -8.32 12.72
C GLN A 108 0.07 -7.16 13.25
N ARG A 109 0.29 -5.93 12.78
CA ARG A 109 -0.49 -4.76 13.24
C ARG A 109 -1.96 -4.86 12.90
N VAL A 110 -2.30 -5.30 11.69
CA VAL A 110 -3.69 -5.48 11.28
C VAL A 110 -4.37 -6.55 12.14
N GLN A 111 -3.70 -7.66 12.44
CA GLN A 111 -4.22 -8.71 13.31
C GLN A 111 -4.39 -8.25 14.77
N GLU A 112 -3.42 -7.50 15.32
CA GLU A 112 -3.52 -6.88 16.64
C GLU A 112 -4.74 -5.96 16.75
N LEU A 113 -4.96 -5.12 15.74
CA LEU A 113 -6.11 -4.22 15.69
C LEU A 113 -7.43 -4.96 15.43
N ALA A 114 -7.40 -6.12 14.78
CA ALA A 114 -8.57 -6.95 14.53
C ALA A 114 -8.96 -7.85 15.71
N LEU A 115 -8.23 -7.83 16.83
CA LEU A 115 -8.59 -8.62 18.01
C LEU A 115 -10.04 -8.35 18.43
N GLY A 116 -10.81 -9.43 18.61
CA GLY A 116 -12.25 -9.36 18.93
C GLY A 116 -13.18 -9.38 17.72
N TYR A 117 -12.65 -9.40 16.49
CA TYR A 117 -13.41 -9.58 15.26
C TYR A 117 -13.08 -10.96 14.66
N PRO A 118 -13.85 -12.02 15.01
CA PRO A 118 -13.55 -13.38 14.55
C PRO A 118 -13.88 -13.61 13.07
N GLU A 119 -14.76 -12.78 12.51
CA GLU A 119 -15.16 -12.81 11.10
C GLU A 119 -14.24 -11.90 10.28
N GLY A 120 -14.02 -12.27 9.02
CA GLY A 120 -13.25 -11.48 8.06
C GLY A 120 -12.05 -12.23 7.49
N ARG A 121 -11.34 -11.56 6.58
CA ARG A 121 -10.11 -12.06 5.97
C ARG A 121 -9.13 -10.91 5.77
N ILE A 122 -7.86 -11.24 5.56
CA ILE A 122 -6.82 -10.28 5.21
C ILE A 122 -6.89 -10.03 3.70
N GLU A 123 -7.18 -8.79 3.33
CA GLU A 123 -7.22 -8.31 1.96
C GLU A 123 -5.95 -7.50 1.67
N LEU A 124 -5.39 -7.71 0.48
CA LEU A 124 -4.21 -7.03 -0.04
C LEU A 124 -4.60 -6.16 -1.24
N GLN A 125 -4.07 -4.94 -1.28
CA GLN A 125 -4.16 -4.05 -2.43
C GLN A 125 -2.79 -3.47 -2.74
N LEU A 126 -2.44 -3.44 -4.04
CA LEU A 126 -1.15 -2.97 -4.54
C LEU A 126 -1.38 -1.88 -5.59
N VAL A 127 -0.77 -0.72 -5.39
CA VAL A 127 -0.84 0.42 -6.34
C VAL A 127 0.53 1.07 -6.46
N GLY A 128 0.93 1.43 -7.67
CA GLY A 128 2.22 2.08 -7.92
C GLY A 128 3.06 1.28 -8.91
N GLY A 129 4.33 1.64 -9.05
CA GLY A 129 5.16 1.11 -10.12
C GLY A 129 4.65 1.51 -11.51
N PHE A 130 5.52 1.41 -12.50
CA PHE A 130 5.14 1.55 -13.90
C PHE A 130 6.10 0.72 -14.74
N THR A 131 5.87 0.61 -16.05
CA THR A 131 6.78 -0.06 -16.96
C THR A 131 8.02 0.81 -17.17
N ASP A 132 9.01 0.64 -16.29
CA ASP A 132 10.30 1.30 -16.35
C ASP A 132 11.34 0.48 -17.13
N ALA A 133 12.35 1.15 -17.69
CA ALA A 133 13.34 0.53 -18.58
C ALA A 133 14.25 -0.50 -17.88
N HIS A 134 14.33 -0.47 -16.55
CA HIS A 134 15.20 -1.34 -15.76
C HIS A 134 14.42 -2.41 -14.99
N SER A 135 13.09 -2.47 -15.17
CA SER A 135 12.19 -3.40 -14.47
C SER A 135 12.23 -3.29 -12.94
N TYR A 136 12.63 -2.15 -12.38
CA TYR A 136 12.67 -1.98 -10.91
C TYR A 136 11.30 -2.18 -10.27
N SER A 137 10.24 -1.73 -10.93
CA SER A 137 8.87 -1.91 -10.44
C SER A 137 8.47 -3.39 -10.37
N GLU A 138 8.95 -4.21 -11.31
CA GLU A 138 8.71 -5.66 -11.33
C GLU A 138 9.52 -6.38 -10.25
N ASP A 139 10.77 -5.97 -10.01
CA ASP A 139 11.59 -6.52 -8.92
C ASP A 139 10.94 -6.28 -7.56
N ILE A 140 10.41 -5.07 -7.33
CA ILE A 140 9.71 -4.73 -6.08
C ILE A 140 8.39 -5.51 -5.99
N PHE A 141 7.63 -5.62 -7.07
CA PHE A 141 6.42 -6.44 -7.12
C PHE A 141 6.71 -7.90 -6.74
N PHE A 142 7.70 -8.51 -7.37
CA PHE A 142 8.07 -9.90 -7.10
C PHE A 142 8.51 -10.08 -5.65
N SER A 143 9.30 -9.15 -5.11
CA SER A 143 9.70 -9.14 -3.69
C SER A 143 8.47 -9.10 -2.78
N VAL A 144 7.55 -8.16 -2.99
CA VAL A 144 6.33 -8.00 -2.18
C VAL A 144 5.45 -9.25 -2.23
N MET A 145 5.17 -9.76 -3.43
CA MET A 145 4.32 -10.93 -3.62
C MET A 145 4.94 -12.18 -3.01
N SER A 146 6.27 -12.37 -3.19
CA SER A 146 7.00 -13.47 -2.59
C SER A 146 6.96 -13.44 -1.06
N SER A 147 7.08 -12.25 -0.45
CA SER A 147 6.97 -12.08 0.99
C SER A 147 5.59 -12.43 1.52
N PHE A 148 4.52 -11.96 0.87
CA PHE A 148 3.14 -12.34 1.23
C PHE A 148 2.88 -13.84 1.05
N HIS A 149 3.36 -14.44 -0.04
CA HIS A 149 3.16 -15.86 -0.33
C HIS A 149 3.77 -16.80 0.73
N LYS A 150 4.91 -16.38 1.29
CA LYS A 150 5.61 -17.11 2.37
C LYS A 150 4.92 -16.99 3.72
N HIS A 151 4.04 -16.00 3.91
CA HIS A 151 3.36 -15.78 5.18
C HIS A 151 2.43 -16.97 5.52
N PRO A 152 2.16 -17.27 6.81
CA PRO A 152 1.28 -18.38 7.20
C PRO A 152 -0.24 -18.07 7.17
N VAL A 153 -0.63 -16.83 6.92
CA VAL A 153 -2.04 -16.37 6.99
C VAL A 153 -2.59 -16.14 5.59
N GLU A 154 -3.79 -16.63 5.28
CA GLU A 154 -4.45 -16.37 4.00
C GLU A 154 -4.58 -14.89 3.69
N ILE A 155 -4.07 -14.50 2.51
CA ILE A 155 -4.02 -13.13 2.02
C ILE A 155 -4.72 -13.08 0.67
N ASP A 156 -5.84 -12.37 0.60
CA ASP A 156 -6.65 -12.22 -0.61
C ASP A 156 -6.26 -10.95 -1.37
N LEU A 157 -5.63 -11.09 -2.53
CA LEU A 157 -5.34 -9.93 -3.38
C LEU A 157 -6.64 -9.45 -4.03
N THR A 158 -7.05 -8.22 -3.72
CA THR A 158 -8.32 -7.63 -4.18
C THR A 158 -8.13 -6.55 -5.23
N LEU A 159 -6.95 -5.92 -5.28
CA LEU A 159 -6.63 -4.85 -6.24
C LEU A 159 -5.13 -4.87 -6.57
N ALA A 160 -4.80 -4.81 -7.85
CA ALA A 160 -3.44 -4.67 -8.34
C ALA A 160 -3.38 -3.70 -9.53
N CYS A 161 -3.11 -2.43 -9.25
CA CYS A 161 -2.90 -1.39 -10.27
C CYS A 161 -1.39 -1.08 -10.35
N LEU A 162 -0.67 -1.91 -11.11
CA LEU A 162 0.79 -1.95 -11.16
C LEU A 162 1.29 -1.99 -12.60
N GLY A 163 2.58 -1.73 -12.79
CA GLY A 163 3.29 -2.03 -14.03
C GLY A 163 2.56 -1.51 -15.27
N GLU A 164 2.21 -2.40 -16.20
CA GLU A 164 1.51 -2.02 -17.44
C GLU A 164 0.15 -1.32 -17.21
N LEU A 165 -0.56 -1.64 -16.12
CA LEU A 165 -1.86 -1.04 -15.82
C LEU A 165 -1.75 0.35 -15.20
N ASN A 166 -0.62 0.66 -14.56
CA ASN A 166 -0.34 1.99 -14.03
C ASN A 166 0.54 2.82 -15.00
N THR A 167 0.73 2.42 -16.25
CA THR A 167 1.62 3.10 -17.19
C THR A 167 0.87 3.90 -18.26
N THR A 168 1.31 5.12 -18.51
CA THR A 168 0.96 5.92 -19.69
C THR A 168 2.21 6.31 -20.47
N ILE A 169 2.09 6.50 -21.79
CA ILE A 169 3.20 6.92 -22.65
C ILE A 169 3.00 8.39 -23.03
N ARG A 170 3.96 9.25 -22.67
CA ARG A 170 3.97 10.67 -23.01
C ARG A 170 5.21 10.98 -23.84
N GLY A 171 5.05 11.30 -25.12
CA GLY A 171 6.18 11.58 -26.02
C GLY A 171 7.14 10.38 -26.18
N GLY A 172 6.63 9.15 -26.12
CA GLY A 172 7.44 7.93 -26.18
C GLY A 172 8.10 7.53 -24.85
N ILE A 173 7.92 8.32 -23.78
CA ILE A 173 8.48 8.04 -22.45
C ILE A 173 7.37 7.46 -21.56
N PRO A 174 7.60 6.34 -20.86
CA PRO A 174 6.65 5.79 -19.91
C PRO A 174 6.61 6.61 -18.61
N TRP A 175 5.41 6.79 -18.07
CA TRP A 175 5.12 7.49 -16.81
C TRP A 175 4.05 6.75 -16.01
N PRO A 176 4.10 6.77 -14.66
CA PRO A 176 2.99 6.27 -13.88
C PRO A 176 1.74 7.14 -14.07
N ILE A 177 0.56 6.52 -13.99
CA ILE A 177 -0.73 7.22 -14.03
C ILE A 177 -1.08 7.71 -12.63
N ILE A 178 -1.07 6.79 -11.66
CA ILE A 178 -1.28 7.05 -10.24
C ILE A 178 0.08 7.17 -9.55
N TYR A 179 0.30 8.34 -8.94
CA TYR A 179 1.47 8.62 -8.11
C TYR A 179 1.18 8.46 -6.61
N GLY A 180 -0.10 8.46 -6.22
CA GLY A 180 -0.49 8.42 -4.82
C GLY A 180 -1.91 7.95 -4.63
N ILE A 181 -2.16 7.39 -3.45
CA ILE A 181 -3.48 6.94 -3.03
C ILE A 181 -3.81 7.44 -1.62
N GLY A 182 -5.09 7.65 -1.38
CA GLY A 182 -5.67 7.78 -0.06
C GLY A 182 -6.61 6.61 0.23
N ILE A 183 -6.69 6.22 1.50
CA ILE A 183 -7.67 5.25 2.00
C ILE A 183 -8.49 5.91 3.08
N ASN A 184 -9.80 5.99 2.88
CA ASN A 184 -10.71 6.38 3.95
C ASN A 184 -10.84 5.22 4.93
N ILE A 185 -10.37 5.39 6.17
CA ILE A 185 -10.31 4.28 7.12
C ILE A 185 -11.70 3.80 7.55
N LYS A 186 -12.71 4.66 7.46
CA LYS A 186 -14.09 4.36 7.87
C LYS A 186 -14.81 3.51 6.83
N THR A 187 -14.66 3.85 5.56
CA THR A 187 -15.34 3.15 4.46
C THR A 187 -14.48 2.04 3.85
N GLY A 188 -13.16 2.10 4.01
CA GLY A 188 -12.21 1.24 3.27
C GLY A 188 -12.04 1.65 1.81
N GLU A 189 -12.63 2.76 1.36
CA GLU A 189 -12.51 3.25 -0.02
C GLU A 189 -11.08 3.73 -0.29
N ILE A 190 -10.47 3.16 -1.33
CA ILE A 190 -9.20 3.58 -1.91
C ILE A 190 -9.46 4.50 -3.11
N PHE A 191 -8.68 5.57 -3.24
CA PHE A 191 -8.80 6.53 -4.35
C PHE A 191 -7.45 7.17 -4.69
N PRO A 192 -7.21 7.57 -5.95
CA PRO A 192 -6.02 8.34 -6.31
C PRO A 192 -6.00 9.68 -5.57
N ALA A 193 -4.85 10.06 -5.02
CA ALA A 193 -4.73 11.26 -4.21
C ALA A 193 -3.37 11.96 -4.33
N THR A 194 -3.40 13.27 -4.09
CA THR A 194 -2.20 14.11 -3.93
C THR A 194 -2.26 14.86 -2.60
N PHE A 195 -1.10 15.01 -1.96
CA PHE A 195 -1.00 15.52 -0.59
C PHE A 195 -0.07 16.74 -0.54
N PRO A 196 -0.60 17.98 -0.45
CA PRO A 196 0.22 19.18 -0.32
C PRO A 196 0.95 19.27 1.03
N ASP A 197 0.38 18.68 2.08
CA ASP A 197 0.97 18.62 3.42
C ASP A 197 1.31 17.18 3.77
N LYS A 198 2.61 16.92 3.99
CA LYS A 198 3.20 15.60 4.25
C LYS A 198 3.85 15.51 5.63
N GLY A 199 3.58 16.49 6.50
CA GLY A 199 4.14 16.59 7.85
C GLY A 199 3.55 15.59 8.86
N PRO A 200 3.94 15.71 10.15
CA PRO A 200 5.02 16.58 10.67
C PRO A 200 6.41 16.03 10.33
N ASP A 201 7.44 16.83 10.60
CA ASP A 201 8.86 16.47 10.53
C ASP A 201 9.31 15.83 9.21
N GLN A 202 8.69 16.25 8.09
CA GLN A 202 8.92 15.64 6.79
C GLN A 202 10.41 15.61 6.43
N ALA A 203 11.16 16.67 6.69
CA ALA A 203 12.60 16.73 6.40
C ALA A 203 13.41 15.71 7.22
N LEU A 204 13.09 15.55 8.52
CA LEU A 204 13.79 14.60 9.40
C LEU A 204 13.44 13.15 9.03
N ARG A 205 12.15 12.89 8.81
CA ARG A 205 11.68 11.59 8.34
C ARG A 205 12.32 11.23 7.00
N PHE A 206 12.38 12.17 6.06
CA PHE A 206 13.04 11.97 4.77
C PHE A 206 14.56 11.74 4.89
N ALA A 207 15.25 12.49 5.76
CA ALA A 207 16.69 12.33 5.99
C ALA A 207 17.03 10.92 6.48
N ARG A 208 16.19 10.31 7.32
CA ARG A 208 16.35 8.91 7.76
C ARG A 208 16.49 7.96 6.56
N HIS A 209 15.68 8.14 5.52
CA HIS A 209 15.72 7.33 4.30
C HIS A 209 17.02 7.55 3.52
N LEU A 210 17.45 8.81 3.36
CA LEU A 210 18.67 9.15 2.64
C LEU A 210 19.95 8.67 3.32
N THR A 211 19.94 8.51 4.65
CA THR A 211 21.09 7.96 5.40
C THR A 211 21.26 6.45 5.26
N GLY A 212 20.44 5.79 4.42
CA GLY A 212 20.63 4.40 4.04
C GLY A 212 20.05 3.37 5.01
N ILE A 213 19.21 3.78 5.96
CA ILE A 213 18.54 2.85 6.87
C ILE A 213 17.56 1.99 6.05
N PRO A 214 17.75 0.65 5.99
CA PRO A 214 16.94 -0.23 5.14
C PRO A 214 15.57 -0.56 5.75
N GLN A 215 15.42 -0.32 7.06
CA GLN A 215 14.22 -0.69 7.81
C GLN A 215 13.04 0.23 7.48
N VAL A 216 11.90 -0.40 7.21
CA VAL A 216 10.61 0.29 7.09
C VAL A 216 10.11 0.63 8.49
N PHE A 217 9.91 1.92 8.76
CA PHE A 217 9.57 2.40 10.10
C PHE A 217 8.06 2.44 10.32
N ASN A 218 7.60 1.92 11.46
CA ASN A 218 6.21 2.02 11.86
C ASN A 218 5.93 3.37 12.53
N ASN A 219 5.19 4.23 11.82
CA ASN A 219 4.84 5.58 12.27
C ASN A 219 3.80 5.60 13.39
N VAL A 220 3.18 4.46 13.72
CA VAL A 220 2.15 4.37 14.76
C VAL A 220 2.63 3.42 15.85
N LYS A 221 3.07 3.97 16.98
CA LYS A 221 3.18 3.24 18.24
C LYS A 221 2.04 3.70 19.16
N ASN A 222 1.05 2.82 19.37
CA ASN A 222 -0.01 2.94 20.38
C ASN A 222 -0.60 4.34 20.57
N GLY A 223 -1.55 4.71 19.72
CA GLY A 223 -2.32 5.94 19.86
C GLY A 223 -1.52 7.16 19.43
N PHE A 224 -2.00 7.82 18.39
CA PHE A 224 -1.54 9.15 18.01
C PHE A 224 -1.73 10.09 19.20
N VAL A 225 -0.64 10.48 19.88
CA VAL A 225 -0.66 11.57 20.86
C VAL A 225 -0.34 12.83 20.06
N PRO A 226 -1.34 13.68 19.72
CA PRO A 226 -1.02 14.97 19.15
C PRO A 226 -0.15 15.74 20.14
N TYR A 227 0.96 16.31 19.66
CA TYR A 227 1.73 17.25 20.46
C TYR A 227 0.79 18.40 20.88
N PRO A 228 0.85 18.87 22.14
CA PRO A 228 0.08 20.03 22.54
C PRO A 228 0.54 21.22 21.70
N ASP A 229 -0.44 21.93 21.12
CA ASP A 229 -0.21 23.19 20.41
C ASP A 229 0.64 24.13 21.28
N PHE A 230 1.69 24.71 20.69
CA PHE A 230 2.50 25.77 21.32
C PHE A 230 1.77 27.10 21.33
#